data_AF-A0A9R0B087-F1
#
_entry.id   AF-A0A9R0B087-F1
#
_cell.length_a   1.000
_cell.length_b   1.000
_cell.length_c   1.000
_cell.angle_alpha   90.00
_cell.angle_beta   90.00
_cell.angle_gamma   90.00
#
_symmetry.space_group_name_H-M   'P 1'
#
loop_
_entity.id
_entity.type
_entity.pdbx_description
1 polymer ?
#
loop_
_entity_poly.entity_id
_entity_poly.type
_entity_poly.pdbx_seq_one_letter_code
_entity_poly.pdbx_strand_id
1 'polypeptide(L)'
;MLSSIRLKGKIILLFACCLDIFICQDLFSCRRTGEALWCRREKLLHQWTDKVCSGIMGLLKVSVIFLLSLITMTLAEPPGCKIRITDRGLEMLKAETKRFVEGELSNITMPEMRGKEGRFQYTIKDVKITELNLTSDLRFQPDVGLLFEVQNSSITLNFQRRILYWLFYDEGAINASAEGVNIFTVLHLIKDQDGRLKISNITCNAFITKMRARFSGTLGRVYDFIGTLLTTGMRFVLNKQICPALNHAALVLVNQLLETVPVRTEVNSYVGIDYSLLNDPVVTETSLDMDFRGMFYDLKNENETLVNNAVNPVLREYDRMVYLALSEYFFDSGLYSYFKGGLFQTQIANERMSKDLEMLLRTTYLGKIMMLDPAFMEHPLSLELEVTSPPRSTIKTSGAMVAVNCNVKVLVLPPGKPAVQLSSLTMEGKFNAEVSMKGKRLTIHLELKKFKIFSSESAFESFALIPLQGPLKTMLQISAVPLINNYIKRGVQIPLPDGMDFIEEVVEYHNGYIIVGANLHFRTGLREIIERKLSGETDNSV
;
A
#
# COMPACT_ATOMS: atom_id res chain seq x y z
N MET A 1 -10.81 19.24 -31.54
CA MET A 1 -11.39 20.53 -32.01
C MET A 1 -12.71 20.40 -32.79
N LEU A 2 -13.32 19.21 -32.92
CA LEU A 2 -14.67 19.03 -33.51
C LEU A 2 -15.79 18.71 -32.49
N SER A 3 -15.47 18.51 -31.21
CA SER A 3 -16.46 18.30 -30.13
C SER A 3 -16.94 19.60 -29.47
N SER A 4 -16.20 20.71 -29.60
CA SER A 4 -16.55 22.01 -28.99
C SER A 4 -17.60 22.80 -29.78
N ILE A 5 -17.79 22.49 -31.07
CA ILE A 5 -18.74 23.20 -31.96
C ILE A 5 -20.18 22.68 -31.78
N ARG A 6 -20.36 21.40 -31.41
CA ARG A 6 -21.70 20.82 -31.12
C ARG A 6 -22.29 21.27 -29.78
N LEU A 7 -21.48 21.72 -28.83
CA LEU A 7 -21.97 22.25 -27.54
C LEU A 7 -22.48 23.70 -27.66
N LYS A 8 -21.82 24.54 -28.46
CA LYS A 8 -22.26 25.93 -28.71
C LYS A 8 -23.61 26.00 -29.44
N GLY A 9 -23.91 25.06 -30.33
CA GLY A 9 -25.20 25.00 -31.03
C GLY A 9 -26.41 24.66 -30.15
N LYS A 10 -26.24 23.90 -29.06
CA LYS A 10 -27.34 23.51 -28.16
C LYS A 10 -27.67 24.57 -27.10
N ILE A 11 -26.68 25.39 -26.70
CA ILE A 11 -26.89 26.50 -25.74
C ILE A 11 -27.65 27.67 -26.40
N ILE A 12 -27.44 27.89 -27.71
CA ILE A 12 -28.12 28.96 -28.46
C ILE A 12 -29.63 28.64 -28.63
N LEU A 13 -30.02 27.37 -28.78
CA LEU A 13 -31.43 26.97 -28.84
C LEU A 13 -32.16 27.11 -27.49
N LEU A 14 -31.45 26.94 -26.37
CA LEU A 14 -32.01 27.11 -25.02
C LEU A 14 -32.27 28.59 -24.69
N PHE A 15 -31.40 29.50 -25.16
CA PHE A 15 -31.63 30.94 -25.02
C PHE A 15 -32.79 31.44 -25.88
N ALA A 16 -33.03 30.86 -27.07
CA ALA A 16 -34.17 31.21 -27.91
C ALA A 16 -35.52 30.81 -27.27
N CYS A 17 -35.61 29.62 -26.66
CA CYS A 17 -36.83 29.20 -25.97
C CYS A 17 -37.16 30.01 -24.70
N CYS A 18 -36.15 30.55 -24.00
CA CYS A 18 -36.39 31.41 -22.84
C CYS A 18 -36.81 32.85 -23.24
N LEU A 19 -36.39 33.34 -24.41
CA LEU A 19 -36.76 34.68 -24.88
C LEU A 19 -38.22 34.74 -25.35
N ASP A 20 -38.75 33.68 -25.97
CA ASP A 20 -40.14 33.63 -26.45
C ASP A 20 -41.17 33.53 -25.31
N ILE A 21 -40.78 33.00 -24.15
CA ILE A 21 -41.66 32.90 -22.96
C ILE A 21 -41.84 34.27 -22.28
N PHE A 22 -40.85 35.16 -22.38
CA PHE A 22 -40.90 36.49 -21.75
C PHE A 22 -41.66 37.54 -22.59
N ILE A 23 -41.86 37.30 -23.90
CA ILE A 23 -42.49 38.27 -24.81
C ILE A 23 -44.04 38.15 -24.83
N CYS A 24 -44.62 37.07 -24.29
CA CYS A 24 -46.08 36.86 -24.31
C CYS A 24 -46.84 37.45 -23.10
N GLN A 25 -46.20 38.18 -22.19
CA GLN A 25 -46.84 38.62 -20.94
C GLN A 25 -47.19 40.11 -20.86
N ASP A 26 -46.79 40.94 -21.85
CA ASP A 26 -47.09 42.37 -21.87
C ASP A 26 -47.65 42.82 -23.23
N LEU A 27 -48.97 42.71 -23.43
CA LEU A 27 -49.76 43.52 -24.38
C LEU A 27 -51.26 43.20 -24.23
N PHE A 28 -51.91 43.76 -23.21
CA PHE A 28 -53.37 43.88 -23.15
C PHE A 28 -53.74 45.32 -22.78
N SER A 29 -54.09 46.14 -23.79
CA SER A 29 -54.79 47.42 -23.59
C SER A 29 -55.57 47.86 -24.82
N CYS A 30 -56.90 47.97 -24.65
CA CYS A 30 -57.91 48.77 -25.40
C CYS A 30 -58.11 48.50 -26.91
N ARG A 31 -59.29 48.65 -27.54
CA ARG A 31 -60.59 49.25 -27.19
C ARG A 31 -61.67 48.76 -28.16
N ARG A 32 -62.94 48.94 -27.78
CA ARG A 32 -64.20 48.68 -28.50
C ARG A 32 -64.29 49.34 -29.90
N THR A 33 -64.85 48.60 -30.85
CA THR A 33 -66.07 48.93 -31.65
C THR A 33 -66.33 47.71 -32.55
N GLY A 34 -67.30 46.86 -32.23
CA GLY A 34 -68.63 46.91 -32.82
C GLY A 34 -68.89 45.57 -33.50
N GLU A 35 -70.05 44.98 -33.22
CA GLU A 35 -70.57 43.68 -33.71
C GLU A 35 -70.14 42.41 -32.97
N ALA A 36 -71.18 41.64 -32.61
CA ALA A 36 -71.15 40.47 -31.76
C ALA A 36 -71.19 39.18 -32.61
N LEU A 37 -70.40 38.17 -32.24
CA LEU A 37 -70.85 36.87 -31.71
C LEU A 37 -69.77 35.78 -31.89
N TRP A 38 -69.22 35.36 -30.74
CA TRP A 38 -68.79 34.00 -30.37
C TRP A 38 -67.84 33.20 -31.29
N CYS A 39 -66.56 33.21 -30.93
CA CYS A 39 -65.54 32.29 -31.45
C CYS A 39 -65.49 31.00 -30.60
N ARG A 40 -66.02 29.91 -31.15
CA ARG A 40 -65.91 28.55 -30.60
C ARG A 40 -64.57 27.93 -31.04
N ARG A 41 -63.51 27.98 -30.22
CA ARG A 41 -62.34 27.05 -30.32
C ARG A 41 -61.36 27.05 -29.12
N GLU A 42 -61.82 27.19 -27.89
CA GLU A 42 -61.00 26.96 -26.69
C GLU A 42 -61.20 25.54 -26.15
N LYS A 43 -60.29 24.61 -26.48
CA LYS A 43 -60.01 23.39 -25.68
C LYS A 43 -58.85 22.53 -26.20
N LEU A 44 -58.40 22.72 -27.45
CA LEU A 44 -57.35 21.88 -28.03
C LEU A 44 -55.92 22.43 -27.86
N LEU A 45 -55.74 23.74 -27.66
CA LEU A 45 -54.39 24.33 -27.52
C LEU A 45 -53.80 24.13 -26.10
N HIS A 46 -54.61 24.29 -25.05
CA HIS A 46 -54.13 24.11 -23.66
C HIS A 46 -53.72 22.67 -23.34
N GLN A 47 -54.39 21.67 -23.93
CA GLN A 47 -54.08 20.26 -23.67
C GLN A 47 -52.80 19.79 -24.37
N TRP A 48 -52.36 20.51 -25.42
CA TRP A 48 -51.09 20.27 -26.11
C TRP A 48 -49.91 20.94 -25.37
N THR A 49 -50.09 22.16 -24.86
CA THR A 49 -49.02 22.88 -24.13
C THR A 49 -48.68 22.20 -22.80
N ASP A 50 -49.66 21.68 -22.05
CA ASP A 50 -49.40 21.01 -20.77
C ASP A 50 -48.73 19.64 -20.93
N LYS A 51 -49.07 18.89 -21.98
CA LYS A 51 -48.43 17.59 -22.27
C LYS A 51 -46.99 17.76 -22.75
N VAL A 52 -46.71 18.80 -23.54
CA VAL A 52 -45.37 19.08 -24.05
C VAL A 52 -44.47 19.65 -22.94
N CYS A 53 -44.97 20.55 -22.09
CA CYS A 53 -44.21 21.05 -20.93
C CYS A 53 -43.95 19.97 -19.87
N SER A 54 -44.92 19.09 -19.58
CA SER A 54 -44.73 17.96 -18.65
C SER A 54 -43.68 16.95 -19.17
N GLY A 55 -43.70 16.64 -20.47
CA GLY A 55 -42.72 15.75 -21.10
C GLY A 55 -41.31 16.32 -21.14
N ILE A 56 -41.16 17.62 -21.46
CA ILE A 56 -39.84 18.29 -21.50
C ILE A 56 -39.24 18.43 -20.10
N MET A 57 -40.06 18.73 -19.09
CA MET A 57 -39.62 18.87 -17.70
C MET A 57 -39.28 17.50 -17.07
N GLY A 58 -39.95 16.43 -17.49
CA GLY A 58 -39.58 15.04 -17.17
C GLY A 58 -38.26 14.62 -17.81
N LEU A 59 -38.04 14.93 -19.08
CA LEU A 59 -36.77 14.67 -19.79
C LEU A 59 -35.60 15.47 -19.21
N LEU A 60 -35.82 16.71 -18.79
CA LEU A 60 -34.81 17.51 -18.09
C LEU A 60 -34.48 16.95 -16.71
N LYS A 61 -35.47 16.51 -15.94
CA LYS A 61 -35.23 15.83 -14.65
C LYS A 61 -34.48 14.51 -14.83
N VAL A 62 -34.85 13.68 -15.80
CA VAL A 62 -34.13 12.43 -16.09
C VAL A 62 -32.71 12.71 -16.56
N SER A 63 -32.51 13.72 -17.42
CA SER A 63 -31.18 14.14 -17.88
C SER A 63 -30.31 14.71 -16.74
N VAL A 64 -30.89 15.49 -15.83
CA VAL A 64 -30.19 16.03 -14.64
C VAL A 64 -29.87 14.92 -13.64
N ILE A 65 -30.77 13.95 -13.42
CA ILE A 65 -30.50 12.77 -12.58
C ILE A 65 -29.42 11.89 -13.22
N PHE A 66 -29.44 11.71 -14.54
CA PHE A 66 -28.41 10.97 -15.27
C PHE A 66 -27.06 11.72 -15.26
N LEU A 67 -27.07 13.05 -15.35
CA LEU A 67 -25.87 13.89 -15.19
C LEU A 67 -25.35 13.86 -13.74
N LEU A 68 -26.22 13.89 -12.72
CA LEU A 68 -25.83 13.72 -11.32
C LEU A 68 -25.29 12.30 -11.05
N SER A 69 -25.86 11.25 -11.66
CA SER A 69 -25.34 9.88 -11.54
C SER A 69 -24.04 9.68 -12.30
N LEU A 70 -23.79 10.43 -13.39
CA LEU A 70 -22.50 10.46 -14.06
C LEU A 70 -21.42 11.22 -13.25
N ILE A 71 -21.82 12.16 -12.38
CA ILE A 71 -20.88 12.91 -11.52
C ILE A 71 -20.55 12.12 -10.24
N THR A 72 -21.31 11.09 -9.87
CA THR A 72 -20.96 10.16 -8.78
C THR A 72 -20.05 9.01 -9.23
N MET A 73 -19.28 9.16 -10.30
CA MET A 73 -18.02 8.43 -10.37
C MET A 73 -17.07 9.11 -9.38
N THR A 74 -17.06 8.62 -8.14
CA THR A 74 -15.94 8.86 -7.23
C THR A 74 -14.67 8.65 -8.03
N LEU A 75 -13.91 9.72 -8.30
CA LEU A 75 -12.59 9.59 -8.90
C LEU A 75 -11.83 8.62 -8.00
N ALA A 76 -11.51 7.44 -8.51
CA ALA A 76 -10.74 6.48 -7.74
C ALA A 76 -9.43 7.14 -7.32
N GLU A 77 -9.16 7.19 -6.02
CA GLU A 77 -7.95 7.75 -5.46
C GLU A 77 -6.75 7.00 -6.09
N PRO A 78 -5.80 7.68 -6.76
CA PRO A 78 -4.64 7.00 -7.30
C PRO A 78 -3.74 6.49 -6.15
N PRO A 79 -3.10 5.32 -6.27
CA PRO A 79 -2.23 4.82 -5.21
C PRO A 79 -0.95 5.65 -5.08
N GLY A 80 -0.56 5.95 -3.83
CA GLY A 80 0.78 6.45 -3.51
C GLY A 80 1.83 5.34 -3.64
N CYS A 81 1.44 4.11 -3.32
CA CYS A 81 2.29 2.94 -3.33
C CYS A 81 1.53 1.76 -3.96
N LYS A 82 2.10 1.14 -5.00
CA LYS A 82 1.53 -0.06 -5.62
C LYS A 82 2.52 -1.20 -5.50
N ILE A 83 2.07 -2.38 -5.06
CA ILE A 83 2.90 -3.58 -4.98
C ILE A 83 2.32 -4.65 -5.91
N ARG A 84 3.18 -5.25 -6.73
CA ARG A 84 2.86 -6.42 -7.55
C ARG A 84 3.71 -7.60 -7.10
N ILE A 85 3.09 -8.74 -6.84
CA ILE A 85 3.76 -10.02 -6.69
C ILE A 85 3.53 -10.82 -7.97
N THR A 86 4.59 -11.41 -8.52
CA THR A 86 4.56 -12.19 -9.77
C THR A 86 4.58 -13.69 -9.51
N ASP A 87 4.40 -14.48 -10.57
CA ASP A 87 4.57 -15.94 -10.56
C ASP A 87 5.94 -16.39 -10.02
N ARG A 88 7.01 -15.64 -10.31
CA ARG A 88 8.34 -15.88 -9.74
C ARG A 88 8.35 -15.75 -8.22
N GLY A 89 7.59 -14.79 -7.68
CA GLY A 89 7.39 -14.65 -6.23
C GLY A 89 6.62 -15.83 -5.65
N LEU A 90 5.66 -16.37 -6.39
CA LEU A 90 4.89 -17.56 -5.98
C LEU A 90 5.75 -18.82 -5.89
N GLU A 91 6.73 -19.01 -6.77
CA GLU A 91 7.64 -20.16 -6.68
C GLU A 91 8.44 -20.16 -5.38
N MET A 92 8.83 -18.98 -4.89
CA MET A 92 9.45 -18.85 -3.58
C MET A 92 8.46 -19.18 -2.45
N LEU A 93 7.24 -18.62 -2.52
CA LEU A 93 6.18 -18.89 -1.53
C LEU A 93 5.72 -20.35 -1.50
N LYS A 94 5.76 -21.05 -2.63
CA LYS A 94 5.37 -22.45 -2.78
C LYS A 94 6.18 -23.38 -1.88
N ALA A 95 7.50 -23.17 -1.81
CA ALA A 95 8.36 -23.98 -0.95
C ALA A 95 8.05 -23.78 0.54
N GLU A 96 7.85 -22.54 0.98
CA GLU A 96 7.52 -22.23 2.37
C GLU A 96 6.10 -22.64 2.73
N THR A 97 5.15 -22.49 1.81
CA THR A 97 3.76 -22.92 1.98
C THR A 97 3.67 -24.44 2.10
N LYS A 98 4.42 -25.19 1.29
CA LYS A 98 4.51 -26.64 1.40
C LYS A 98 4.97 -27.06 2.80
N ARG A 99 6.07 -26.49 3.29
CA ARG A 99 6.62 -26.79 4.63
C ARG A 99 5.62 -26.46 5.74
N PHE A 100 4.96 -25.31 5.62
CA PHE A 100 3.92 -24.88 6.56
C PHE A 100 2.75 -25.88 6.60
N VAL A 101 2.21 -26.25 5.42
CA VAL A 101 1.13 -27.23 5.29
C VAL A 101 1.54 -28.61 5.81
N GLU A 102 2.77 -29.06 5.56
CA GLU A 102 3.27 -30.32 6.11
C GLU A 102 3.29 -30.30 7.64
N GLY A 103 3.66 -29.18 8.24
CA GLY A 103 3.59 -28.97 9.69
C GLY A 103 2.16 -29.08 10.23
N GLU A 104 1.21 -28.39 9.60
CA GLU A 104 -0.20 -28.38 10.02
C GLU A 104 -0.87 -29.75 9.84
N LEU A 105 -0.62 -30.43 8.73
CA LEU A 105 -1.15 -31.77 8.50
C LEU A 105 -0.55 -32.79 9.48
N SER A 106 0.74 -32.68 9.83
CA SER A 106 1.38 -33.59 10.79
C SER A 106 0.76 -33.50 12.19
N ASN A 107 0.19 -32.34 12.55
CA ASN A 107 -0.46 -32.09 13.83
C ASN A 107 -1.93 -32.55 13.89
N ILE A 108 -2.47 -33.14 12.81
CA ILE A 108 -3.84 -33.67 12.82
C ILE A 108 -3.98 -34.77 13.88
N THR A 109 -4.91 -34.56 14.80
CA THR A 109 -5.29 -35.57 15.79
C THR A 109 -6.42 -36.43 15.23
N MET A 110 -6.21 -37.75 15.20
CA MET A 110 -7.28 -38.68 14.83
C MET A 110 -7.94 -39.28 16.07
N PRO A 111 -9.28 -39.43 16.07
CA PRO A 111 -9.99 -40.03 17.18
C PRO A 111 -9.65 -41.51 17.32
N GLU A 112 -9.71 -42.00 18.56
CA GLU A 112 -9.59 -43.42 18.82
C GLU A 112 -10.78 -44.18 18.21
N MET A 113 -10.50 -45.27 17.49
CA MET A 113 -11.51 -46.08 16.84
C MET A 113 -11.69 -47.39 17.60
N ARG A 114 -12.88 -47.62 18.15
CA ARG A 114 -13.24 -48.84 18.90
C ARG A 114 -14.49 -49.47 18.30
N GLY A 115 -14.56 -50.80 18.34
CA GLY A 115 -15.75 -51.51 17.87
C GLY A 115 -15.70 -53.01 18.16
N LYS A 116 -16.80 -53.69 17.85
CA LYS A 116 -16.95 -55.13 17.98
C LYS A 116 -17.56 -55.66 16.70
N GLU A 117 -16.95 -56.68 16.13
CA GLU A 117 -17.42 -57.35 14.93
C GLU A 117 -17.35 -58.87 15.18
N GLY A 118 -18.51 -59.53 15.18
CA GLY A 118 -18.63 -60.94 15.56
C GLY A 118 -18.01 -61.25 16.93
N ARG A 119 -16.94 -62.06 16.93
CA ARG A 119 -16.24 -62.55 18.13
C ARG A 119 -15.00 -61.73 18.51
N PHE A 120 -14.67 -60.68 17.77
CA PHE A 120 -13.50 -59.84 18.08
C PHE A 120 -13.91 -58.42 18.46
N GLN A 121 -13.19 -57.86 19.43
CA GLN A 121 -13.24 -56.44 19.78
C GLN A 121 -11.93 -55.80 19.32
N TYR A 122 -12.00 -54.61 18.73
CA TYR A 122 -10.82 -53.91 18.25
C TYR A 122 -10.74 -52.51 18.86
N THR A 123 -9.51 -52.03 18.98
CA THR A 123 -9.18 -50.69 19.41
C THR A 123 -7.96 -50.23 18.61
N ILE A 124 -8.10 -49.11 17.91
CA ILE A 124 -7.03 -48.41 17.20
C ILE A 124 -6.83 -47.08 17.90
N LYS A 125 -5.63 -46.87 18.43
CA LYS A 125 -5.25 -45.68 19.19
C LYS A 125 -3.92 -45.12 18.70
N ASP A 126 -3.61 -43.92 19.15
CA ASP A 126 -2.33 -43.24 18.91
C ASP A 126 -1.99 -43.11 17.42
N VAL A 127 -2.98 -42.78 16.58
CA VAL A 127 -2.74 -42.58 15.15
C VAL A 127 -1.97 -41.29 14.93
N LYS A 128 -0.79 -41.41 14.32
CA LYS A 128 0.12 -40.31 14.04
C LYS A 128 0.54 -40.33 12.57
N ILE A 129 0.59 -39.14 11.97
CA ILE A 129 1.23 -38.94 10.68
C ILE A 129 2.75 -38.93 10.91
N THR A 130 3.46 -39.81 10.22
CA THR A 130 4.92 -39.95 10.38
C THR A 130 5.68 -39.34 9.22
N GLU A 131 5.14 -39.41 8.01
CA GLU A 131 5.79 -38.89 6.81
C GLU A 131 4.74 -38.31 5.85
N LEU A 132 5.10 -37.19 5.23
CA LEU A 132 4.31 -36.51 4.21
C LEU A 132 5.19 -36.34 2.97
N ASN A 133 4.74 -36.88 1.84
CA ASN A 133 5.40 -36.65 0.56
C ASN A 133 4.42 -35.95 -0.37
N LEU A 134 4.38 -34.62 -0.25
CA LEU A 134 3.47 -33.76 -0.99
C LEU A 134 4.13 -33.21 -2.25
N THR A 135 3.50 -33.45 -3.39
CA THR A 135 3.78 -32.76 -4.66
C THR A 135 2.79 -31.61 -4.77
N SER A 136 3.23 -30.41 -4.42
CA SER A 136 2.39 -29.23 -4.30
C SER A 136 2.69 -28.18 -5.36
N ASP A 137 1.70 -27.37 -5.69
CA ASP A 137 1.82 -26.17 -6.51
C ASP A 137 1.04 -24.99 -5.92
N LEU A 138 1.46 -23.78 -6.27
CA LEU A 138 0.81 -22.53 -5.82
C LEU A 138 0.66 -21.61 -7.03
N ARG A 139 -0.58 -21.23 -7.33
CA ARG A 139 -0.92 -20.42 -8.51
C ARG A 139 -1.86 -19.28 -8.15
N PHE A 140 -1.92 -18.29 -9.02
CA PHE A 140 -2.97 -17.29 -8.97
C PHE A 140 -4.29 -17.87 -9.50
N GLN A 141 -5.38 -17.55 -8.81
CA GLN A 141 -6.73 -17.78 -9.27
C GLN A 141 -7.32 -16.41 -9.65
N PRO A 142 -7.47 -16.11 -10.96
CA PRO A 142 -7.98 -14.83 -11.44
C PRO A 142 -9.28 -14.43 -10.75
N ASP A 143 -9.40 -13.15 -10.40
CA ASP A 143 -10.54 -12.52 -9.72
C ASP A 143 -10.89 -13.10 -8.33
N VAL A 144 -10.08 -14.02 -7.79
CA VAL A 144 -10.39 -14.71 -6.52
C VAL A 144 -9.25 -14.60 -5.51
N GLY A 145 -8.02 -14.98 -5.87
CA GLY A 145 -6.90 -15.04 -4.93
C GLY A 145 -5.85 -16.09 -5.27
N LEU A 146 -5.54 -16.98 -4.33
CA LEU A 146 -4.47 -17.98 -4.49
C LEU A 146 -5.03 -19.39 -4.47
N LEU A 147 -4.56 -20.24 -5.38
CA LEU A 147 -4.85 -21.66 -5.45
C LEU A 147 -3.63 -22.45 -5.00
N PHE A 148 -3.76 -23.14 -3.88
CA PHE A 148 -2.82 -24.17 -3.44
C PHE A 148 -3.37 -25.55 -3.84
N GLU A 149 -2.58 -26.30 -4.60
CA GLU A 149 -2.93 -27.65 -5.02
C GLU A 149 -1.88 -28.67 -4.60
N VAL A 150 -2.33 -29.86 -4.22
CA VAL A 150 -1.50 -31.04 -3.97
C VAL A 150 -2.04 -32.14 -4.86
N GLN A 151 -1.17 -32.76 -5.65
CA GLN A 151 -1.57 -33.80 -6.59
C GLN A 151 -0.81 -35.10 -6.35
N ASN A 152 -1.52 -36.23 -6.51
CA ASN A 152 -0.99 -37.59 -6.47
C ASN A 152 0.06 -37.85 -5.36
N SER A 153 -0.21 -37.34 -4.17
CA SER A 153 0.73 -37.36 -3.05
C SER A 153 0.50 -38.56 -2.13
N SER A 154 1.38 -38.75 -1.14
CA SER A 154 1.26 -39.83 -0.17
C SER A 154 1.48 -39.37 1.27
N ILE A 155 0.75 -40.00 2.20
CA ILE A 155 0.81 -39.75 3.64
C ILE A 155 1.02 -41.08 4.36
N THR A 156 2.10 -41.19 5.12
CA THR A 156 2.39 -42.37 5.96
C THR A 156 1.88 -42.14 7.37
N LEU A 157 1.22 -43.17 7.91
CA LEU A 157 0.62 -43.18 9.24
C LEU A 157 1.14 -44.36 10.05
N ASN A 158 1.29 -44.15 11.35
CA ASN A 158 1.57 -45.19 12.32
C ASN A 158 0.51 -45.15 13.43
N PHE A 159 0.04 -46.30 13.86
CA PHE A 159 -0.92 -46.42 14.96
C PHE A 159 -0.78 -47.76 15.68
N GLN A 160 -1.31 -47.80 16.91
CA GLN A 160 -1.33 -49.00 17.73
C GLN A 160 -2.67 -49.71 17.60
N ARG A 161 -2.61 -51.00 17.30
CA ARG A 161 -3.78 -51.89 17.32
C ARG A 161 -3.83 -52.68 18.61
N ARG A 162 -5.04 -52.94 19.07
CA ARG A 162 -5.34 -53.92 20.10
C ARG A 162 -6.60 -54.68 19.69
N ILE A 163 -6.46 -55.97 19.49
CA ILE A 163 -7.56 -56.85 19.06
C ILE A 163 -7.73 -57.93 20.11
N LEU A 164 -8.93 -58.07 20.64
CA LEU A 164 -9.30 -59.18 21.52
C LEU A 164 -10.09 -60.19 20.70
N TYR A 165 -9.56 -61.41 20.56
CA TYR A 165 -10.25 -62.53 19.92
C TYR A 165 -10.43 -63.67 20.93
N TRP A 166 -11.67 -63.94 21.31
CA TRP A 166 -12.10 -64.94 22.29
C TRP A 166 -11.44 -64.81 23.68
N LEU A 167 -10.15 -65.16 23.83
CA LEU A 167 -9.34 -65.09 25.05
C LEU A 167 -7.91 -64.55 24.81
N PHE A 168 -7.54 -64.21 23.58
CA PHE A 168 -6.20 -63.74 23.21
C PHE A 168 -6.21 -62.28 22.80
N TYR A 169 -5.17 -61.56 23.20
CA TYR A 169 -4.90 -60.19 22.75
C TYR A 169 -3.81 -60.20 21.68
N ASP A 170 -4.07 -59.46 20.61
CA ASP A 170 -3.09 -59.18 19.57
C ASP A 170 -2.86 -57.66 19.53
N GLU A 171 -1.68 -57.24 19.97
CA GLU A 171 -1.27 -55.85 20.12
C GLU A 171 -0.04 -55.57 19.25
N GLY A 172 0.00 -54.41 18.62
CA GLY A 172 1.17 -54.01 17.84
C GLY A 172 0.98 -52.75 17.01
N ALA A 173 2.10 -52.24 16.49
CA ALA A 173 2.10 -51.11 15.57
C ALA A 173 1.69 -51.56 14.16
N ILE A 174 0.95 -50.72 13.44
CA ILE A 174 0.71 -50.86 12.01
C ILE A 174 1.18 -49.59 11.31
N ASN A 175 1.92 -49.80 10.21
CA ASN A 175 2.20 -48.74 9.24
C ASN A 175 1.17 -48.81 8.12
N ALA A 176 0.51 -47.68 7.87
CA ALA A 176 -0.38 -47.48 6.75
C ALA A 176 0.08 -46.32 5.87
N SER A 177 -0.34 -46.33 4.61
CA SER A 177 -0.05 -45.30 3.62
C SER A 177 -1.33 -44.91 2.91
N ALA A 178 -1.68 -43.63 2.93
CA ALA A 178 -2.65 -43.05 2.02
C ALA A 178 -1.94 -42.73 0.69
N GLU A 179 -2.47 -43.23 -0.42
CA GLU A 179 -1.92 -43.03 -1.77
C GLU A 179 -2.94 -42.28 -2.64
N GLY A 180 -2.44 -41.41 -3.52
CA GLY A 180 -3.29 -40.59 -4.37
C GLY A 180 -4.02 -39.51 -3.56
N VAL A 181 -3.29 -38.84 -2.67
CA VAL A 181 -3.81 -37.71 -1.91
C VAL A 181 -3.84 -36.48 -2.82
N ASN A 182 -5.02 -35.90 -2.97
CA ASN A 182 -5.22 -34.67 -3.72
C ASN A 182 -5.94 -33.64 -2.85
N ILE A 183 -5.43 -32.42 -2.83
CA ILE A 183 -5.95 -31.31 -2.04
C ILE A 183 -6.03 -30.09 -2.96
N PHE A 184 -7.18 -29.44 -2.98
CA PHE A 184 -7.41 -28.20 -3.71
C PHE A 184 -7.92 -27.16 -2.73
N THR A 185 -7.19 -26.07 -2.58
CA THR A 185 -7.50 -25.01 -1.61
C THR A 185 -7.40 -23.65 -2.27
N VAL A 186 -8.50 -22.91 -2.29
CA VAL A 186 -8.57 -21.55 -2.82
C VAL A 186 -8.70 -20.56 -1.67
N LEU A 187 -7.80 -19.59 -1.60
CA LEU A 187 -7.75 -18.52 -0.62
C LEU A 187 -8.34 -17.25 -1.25
N HIS A 188 -9.38 -16.69 -0.64
CA HIS A 188 -10.01 -15.45 -1.10
C HIS A 188 -9.39 -14.25 -0.40
N LEU A 189 -8.70 -13.39 -1.16
CA LEU A 189 -8.02 -12.21 -0.65
C LEU A 189 -8.90 -10.98 -0.79
N ILE A 190 -9.07 -10.22 0.30
CA ILE A 190 -9.84 -8.97 0.30
C ILE A 190 -9.14 -7.89 1.11
N LYS A 191 -9.62 -6.67 0.96
CA LYS A 191 -9.40 -5.58 1.89
C LYS A 191 -10.46 -5.61 3.00
N ASP A 192 -10.05 -5.45 4.25
CA ASP A 192 -10.99 -5.29 5.36
C ASP A 192 -11.43 -3.81 5.58
N GLN A 193 -12.27 -3.56 6.58
CA GLN A 193 -12.77 -2.22 6.87
C GLN A 193 -11.67 -1.24 7.34
N ASP A 194 -10.58 -1.76 7.91
CA ASP A 194 -9.44 -0.99 8.40
C ASP A 194 -8.37 -0.78 7.30
N GLY A 195 -8.58 -1.32 6.10
CA GLY A 195 -7.61 -1.23 5.01
C GLY A 195 -6.51 -2.30 5.04
N ARG A 196 -6.66 -3.36 5.83
CA ARG A 196 -5.73 -4.50 5.88
C ARG A 196 -6.00 -5.51 4.77
N LEU A 197 -4.94 -6.20 4.35
CA LEU A 197 -5.04 -7.41 3.55
C LEU A 197 -5.50 -8.57 4.45
N LYS A 198 -6.53 -9.31 4.01
CA LYS A 198 -7.05 -10.45 4.77
C LYS A 198 -7.51 -11.57 3.85
N ILE A 199 -7.36 -12.81 4.32
CA ILE A 199 -8.06 -13.98 3.77
C ILE A 199 -9.46 -14.02 4.39
N SER A 200 -10.50 -13.73 3.61
CA SER A 200 -11.89 -13.69 4.09
C SER A 200 -12.55 -15.06 4.12
N ASN A 201 -12.23 -15.89 3.13
CA ASN A 201 -12.84 -17.19 2.96
C ASN A 201 -11.84 -18.17 2.34
N ILE A 202 -12.10 -19.45 2.54
CA ILE A 202 -11.33 -20.57 2.02
C ILE A 202 -12.28 -21.61 1.45
N THR A 203 -11.99 -22.05 0.23
CA THR A 203 -12.66 -23.19 -0.38
C THR A 203 -11.68 -24.36 -0.39
N CYS A 204 -11.96 -25.42 0.37
CA CYS A 204 -11.10 -26.61 0.44
C CYS A 204 -11.84 -27.87 0.00
N ASN A 205 -11.20 -28.66 -0.87
CA ASN A 205 -11.61 -30.00 -1.22
C ASN A 205 -10.40 -30.94 -1.14
N ALA A 206 -10.52 -32.01 -0.36
CA ALA A 206 -9.47 -33.00 -0.17
C ALA A 206 -10.04 -34.40 -0.38
N PHE A 207 -9.32 -35.23 -1.13
CA PHE A 207 -9.66 -36.63 -1.30
C PHE A 207 -8.44 -37.53 -1.41
N ILE A 208 -8.63 -38.76 -0.91
CA ILE A 208 -7.64 -39.83 -0.93
C ILE A 208 -8.18 -40.96 -1.80
N THR A 209 -7.43 -41.31 -2.84
CA THR A 209 -7.81 -42.41 -3.75
C THR A 209 -7.91 -43.73 -3.03
N LYS A 210 -6.85 -44.13 -2.32
CA LYS A 210 -6.81 -45.42 -1.62
C LYS A 210 -5.90 -45.36 -0.40
N MET A 211 -6.09 -46.33 0.48
CA MET A 211 -5.26 -46.49 1.66
C MET A 211 -4.75 -47.94 1.70
N ARG A 212 -3.49 -48.13 2.09
CA ARG A 212 -2.84 -49.44 2.20
C ARG A 212 -2.29 -49.59 3.60
N ALA A 213 -2.44 -50.77 4.18
CA ALA A 213 -1.82 -51.13 5.44
C ALA A 213 -1.12 -52.47 5.29
N ARG A 214 0.06 -52.63 5.88
CA ARG A 214 0.74 -53.92 5.93
C ARG A 214 0.46 -54.57 7.27
N PHE A 215 -0.08 -55.77 7.23
CA PHE A 215 -0.30 -56.59 8.42
C PHE A 215 0.68 -57.74 8.42
N SER A 216 1.28 -58.00 9.59
CA SER A 216 2.16 -59.16 9.80
C SER A 216 1.51 -60.10 10.82
N GLY A 217 1.32 -61.37 10.45
CA GLY A 217 0.87 -62.46 11.33
C GLY A 217 0.04 -63.53 10.60
N THR A 218 -0.55 -64.47 11.36
CA THR A 218 -1.18 -65.70 10.82
C THR A 218 -2.71 -65.70 10.81
N LEU A 219 -3.37 -64.64 11.30
CA LEU A 219 -4.84 -64.53 11.45
C LEU A 219 -5.53 -63.85 10.26
N GLY A 220 -5.58 -64.52 9.09
CA GLY A 220 -6.10 -63.96 7.83
C GLY A 220 -7.46 -63.25 7.93
N ARG A 221 -8.49 -63.87 8.54
CA ARG A 221 -9.84 -63.28 8.67
C ARG A 221 -9.89 -61.99 9.49
N VAL A 222 -8.99 -61.83 10.46
CA VAL A 222 -8.90 -60.61 11.29
C VAL A 222 -8.25 -59.49 10.46
N TYR A 223 -7.27 -59.82 9.63
CA TYR A 223 -6.63 -58.85 8.74
C TYR A 223 -7.53 -58.41 7.58
N ASP A 224 -8.45 -59.25 7.09
CA ASP A 224 -9.45 -58.84 6.09
C ASP A 224 -10.41 -57.76 6.63
N PHE A 225 -10.89 -57.93 7.87
CA PHE A 225 -11.73 -56.94 8.54
C PHE A 225 -10.96 -55.65 8.82
N ILE A 226 -9.78 -55.74 9.44
CA ILE A 226 -8.99 -54.56 9.78
C ILE A 226 -8.52 -53.85 8.52
N GLY A 227 -8.20 -54.61 7.46
CA GLY A 227 -7.99 -54.07 6.13
C GLY A 227 -9.14 -53.18 5.70
N THR A 228 -10.38 -53.70 5.73
CA THR A 228 -11.59 -52.94 5.35
C THR A 228 -11.82 -51.70 6.23
N LEU A 229 -11.66 -51.84 7.55
CA LEU A 229 -11.80 -50.74 8.51
C LEU A 229 -10.78 -49.62 8.26
N LEU A 230 -9.52 -49.97 8.00
CA LEU A 230 -8.48 -49.00 7.67
C LEU A 230 -8.71 -48.39 6.29
N THR A 231 -9.00 -49.20 5.27
CA THR A 231 -9.16 -48.72 3.89
C THR A 231 -10.34 -47.76 3.73
N THR A 232 -11.39 -47.93 4.53
CA THR A 232 -12.63 -47.16 4.41
C THR A 232 -12.79 -46.16 5.54
N GLY A 233 -12.71 -46.62 6.79
CA GLY A 233 -12.94 -45.78 7.97
C GLY A 233 -11.83 -44.74 8.17
N MET A 234 -10.57 -45.17 8.23
CA MET A 234 -9.44 -44.26 8.44
C MET A 234 -9.26 -43.31 7.25
N ARG A 235 -9.51 -43.80 6.02
CA ARG A 235 -9.58 -42.95 4.82
C ARG A 235 -10.66 -41.87 4.94
N PHE A 236 -11.86 -42.22 5.40
CA PHE A 236 -12.96 -41.26 5.59
C PHE A 236 -12.62 -40.21 6.65
N VAL A 237 -12.08 -40.64 7.79
CA VAL A 237 -11.68 -39.75 8.88
C VAL A 237 -10.59 -38.79 8.41
N LEU A 238 -9.53 -39.28 7.76
CA LEU A 238 -8.45 -38.44 7.28
C LEU A 238 -8.93 -37.44 6.21
N ASN A 239 -9.76 -37.87 5.26
CA ASN A 239 -10.41 -36.95 4.29
C ASN A 239 -11.20 -35.83 4.99
N LYS A 240 -11.86 -36.14 6.10
CA LYS A 240 -12.64 -35.16 6.88
C LYS A 240 -11.79 -34.21 7.73
N GLN A 241 -10.58 -34.59 8.11
CA GLN A 241 -9.71 -33.80 8.98
C GLN A 241 -8.77 -32.84 8.22
N ILE A 242 -8.40 -33.15 6.98
CA ILE A 242 -7.49 -32.32 6.16
C ILE A 242 -8.03 -30.88 6.01
N CYS A 243 -9.26 -30.73 5.50
CA CYS A 243 -9.80 -29.38 5.23
C CYS A 243 -10.01 -28.53 6.48
N PRO A 244 -10.54 -29.05 7.61
CA PRO A 244 -10.57 -28.29 8.86
C PRO A 244 -9.20 -27.79 9.32
N ALA A 245 -8.15 -28.62 9.21
CA ALA A 245 -6.79 -28.20 9.55
C ALA A 245 -6.31 -27.06 8.64
N LEU A 246 -6.50 -27.18 7.32
CA LEU A 246 -6.12 -26.12 6.37
C LEU A 246 -6.97 -24.85 6.53
N ASN A 247 -8.25 -24.98 6.87
CA ASN A 247 -9.12 -23.84 7.16
C ASN A 247 -8.62 -23.06 8.36
N HIS A 248 -8.22 -23.74 9.43
CA HIS A 248 -7.62 -23.10 10.59
C HIS A 248 -6.29 -22.43 10.23
N ALA A 249 -5.42 -23.14 9.52
CA ALA A 249 -4.13 -22.62 9.09
C ALA A 249 -4.27 -21.34 8.26
N ALA A 250 -5.18 -21.30 7.29
CA ALA A 250 -5.39 -20.12 6.45
C ALA A 250 -6.10 -18.97 7.18
N LEU A 251 -7.26 -19.24 7.79
CA LEU A 251 -8.11 -18.19 8.34
C LEU A 251 -7.60 -17.61 9.67
N VAL A 252 -6.78 -18.36 10.40
CA VAL A 252 -6.20 -17.93 11.68
C VAL A 252 -4.72 -17.64 11.52
N LEU A 253 -3.91 -18.65 11.22
CA LEU A 253 -2.45 -18.52 11.29
C LEU A 253 -1.87 -17.63 10.18
N VAL A 254 -2.32 -17.79 8.94
CA VAL A 254 -1.86 -16.93 7.84
C VAL A 254 -2.39 -15.51 8.00
N ASN A 255 -3.64 -15.33 8.44
CA ASN A 255 -4.16 -13.99 8.74
C ASN A 255 -3.37 -13.29 9.85
N GLN A 256 -2.88 -13.99 10.88
CA GLN A 256 -1.99 -13.43 11.90
C GLN A 256 -0.67 -12.93 11.30
N LEU A 257 -0.13 -13.62 10.30
CA LEU A 257 1.03 -13.13 9.56
C LEU A 257 0.67 -11.89 8.73
N LEU A 258 -0.48 -11.88 8.05
CA LEU A 258 -0.92 -10.72 7.26
C LEU A 258 -1.19 -9.49 8.13
N GLU A 259 -1.59 -9.66 9.39
CA GLU A 259 -1.71 -8.58 10.38
C GLU A 259 -0.38 -7.89 10.71
N THR A 260 0.76 -8.51 10.37
CA THR A 260 2.09 -7.88 10.53
C THR A 260 2.40 -6.86 9.44
N VAL A 261 1.63 -6.85 8.35
CA VAL A 261 1.77 -5.84 7.30
C VAL A 261 1.33 -4.49 7.87
N PRO A 262 2.20 -3.48 7.86
CA PRO A 262 1.88 -2.18 8.43
C PRO A 262 0.77 -1.50 7.63
N VAL A 263 -0.29 -1.08 8.33
CA VAL A 263 -1.37 -0.26 7.76
C VAL A 263 -1.11 1.19 8.08
N ARG A 264 -1.13 1.56 9.37
CA ARG A 264 -0.75 2.89 9.84
C ARG A 264 0.36 2.74 10.86
N THR A 265 1.49 3.37 10.62
CA THR A 265 2.67 3.26 11.50
C THR A 265 3.37 4.59 11.64
N GLU A 266 3.96 4.82 12.80
CA GLU A 266 4.79 5.98 13.05
C GLU A 266 6.16 5.80 12.38
N VAL A 267 6.58 6.78 11.58
CA VAL A 267 7.92 6.81 11.00
C VAL A 267 8.91 7.36 12.02
N ASN A 268 8.48 8.37 12.77
CA ASN A 268 9.15 8.95 13.92
C ASN A 268 8.12 9.70 14.80
N SER A 269 8.59 10.43 15.81
CA SER A 269 7.76 11.19 16.75
C SER A 269 6.95 12.36 16.15
N TYR A 270 7.06 12.62 14.85
CA TYR A 270 6.38 13.74 14.18
C TYR A 270 5.47 13.29 13.05
N VAL A 271 5.85 12.25 12.31
CA VAL A 271 5.17 11.84 11.07
C VAL A 271 4.84 10.36 11.11
N GLY A 272 3.59 10.05 10.74
CA GLY A 272 3.11 8.69 10.47
C GLY A 272 2.95 8.43 8.97
N ILE A 273 2.76 7.18 8.61
CA ILE A 273 2.47 6.74 7.23
C ILE A 273 1.26 5.81 7.20
N ASP A 274 0.40 6.02 6.21
CA ASP A 274 -0.81 5.27 5.91
C ASP A 274 -0.64 4.46 4.61
N TYR A 275 -0.52 3.15 4.78
CA TYR A 275 -0.54 2.08 3.80
C TYR A 275 -1.87 1.30 3.84
N SER A 276 -3.00 1.93 4.16
CA SER A 276 -4.30 1.30 3.96
C SER A 276 -4.48 0.93 2.48
N LEU A 277 -4.98 -0.27 2.22
CA LEU A 277 -5.39 -0.68 0.89
C LEU A 277 -6.53 0.22 0.40
N LEU A 278 -6.47 0.63 -0.87
CA LEU A 278 -7.52 1.44 -1.48
C LEU A 278 -8.69 0.58 -1.94
N ASN A 279 -8.39 -0.61 -2.49
CA ASN A 279 -9.37 -1.56 -3.01
C ASN A 279 -8.98 -3.00 -2.66
N ASP A 280 -9.84 -3.96 -2.97
CA ASP A 280 -9.48 -5.37 -2.91
C ASP A 280 -8.30 -5.68 -3.85
N PRO A 281 -7.42 -6.63 -3.49
CA PRO A 281 -6.30 -7.02 -4.36
C PRO A 281 -6.79 -7.52 -5.72
N VAL A 282 -6.12 -7.10 -6.78
CA VAL A 282 -6.45 -7.51 -8.15
C VAL A 282 -5.58 -8.69 -8.53
N VAL A 283 -6.21 -9.83 -8.79
CA VAL A 283 -5.50 -11.07 -9.14
C VAL A 283 -5.70 -11.40 -10.61
N THR A 284 -4.58 -11.53 -11.33
CA THR A 284 -4.52 -11.99 -12.72
C THR A 284 -3.90 -13.39 -12.78
N GLU A 285 -3.78 -13.98 -13.97
CA GLU A 285 -3.12 -15.29 -14.11
C GLU A 285 -1.63 -15.27 -13.71
N THR A 286 -0.98 -14.11 -13.75
CA THR A 286 0.47 -13.97 -13.57
C THR A 286 0.87 -13.00 -12.47
N SER A 287 -0.09 -12.31 -11.84
CA SER A 287 0.21 -11.38 -10.74
C SER A 287 -0.92 -11.15 -9.75
N LEU A 288 -0.50 -10.73 -8.56
CA LEU A 288 -1.33 -10.14 -7.51
C LEU A 288 -0.90 -8.68 -7.33
N ASP A 289 -1.81 -7.75 -7.63
CA ASP A 289 -1.59 -6.32 -7.53
C ASP A 289 -2.36 -5.74 -6.34
N MET A 290 -1.66 -4.93 -5.55
CA MET A 290 -2.18 -4.27 -4.34
C MET A 290 -1.92 -2.77 -4.43
N ASP A 291 -3.00 -1.99 -4.35
CA ASP A 291 -2.97 -0.54 -4.40
C ASP A 291 -3.08 0.01 -2.96
N PHE A 292 -1.98 0.57 -2.47
CA PHE A 292 -1.89 1.19 -1.15
C PHE A 292 -1.96 2.71 -1.24
N ARG A 293 -2.58 3.33 -0.24
CA ARG A 293 -2.65 4.79 -0.13
C ARG A 293 -1.25 5.44 -0.14
N GLY A 294 -0.31 4.92 0.65
CA GLY A 294 1.08 5.36 0.68
C GLY A 294 1.23 6.86 0.98
N MET A 295 0.55 7.33 2.03
CA MET A 295 0.45 8.76 2.38
C MET A 295 1.04 9.03 3.76
N PHE A 296 1.90 10.03 3.87
CA PHE A 296 2.40 10.49 5.17
C PHE A 296 1.49 11.56 5.76
N TYR A 297 1.35 11.54 7.08
CA TYR A 297 0.54 12.49 7.83
C TYR A 297 1.28 13.02 9.07
N ASP A 298 0.98 14.26 9.47
CA ASP A 298 1.48 14.85 10.71
C ASP A 298 0.74 14.25 11.90
N LEU A 299 1.46 13.73 12.90
CA LEU A 299 0.89 13.17 14.12
C LEU A 299 0.17 14.21 14.99
N LYS A 300 0.51 15.49 14.86
CA LYS A 300 -0.16 16.57 15.61
C LYS A 300 -1.50 16.98 14.98
N ASN A 301 -1.62 16.87 13.66
CA ASN A 301 -2.80 17.28 12.91
C ASN A 301 -3.06 16.35 11.73
N GLU A 302 -3.59 15.16 12.00
CA GLU A 302 -3.81 14.12 10.98
C GLU A 302 -4.78 14.53 9.86
N ASN A 303 -5.66 15.50 10.13
CA ASN A 303 -6.66 15.96 9.17
C ASN A 303 -6.05 16.84 8.07
N GLU A 304 -4.88 17.43 8.31
CA GLU A 304 -4.21 18.30 7.34
C GLU A 304 -3.33 17.48 6.40
N THR A 305 -3.94 16.97 5.34
CA THR A 305 -3.27 16.11 4.35
C THR A 305 -3.05 16.83 3.02
N LEU A 306 -2.14 16.29 2.22
CA LEU A 306 -1.92 16.72 0.85
C LEU A 306 -2.94 16.03 -0.07
N VAL A 307 -3.56 16.77 -1.00
CA VAL A 307 -4.44 16.18 -2.01
C VAL A 307 -3.62 15.42 -3.05
N ASN A 308 -4.01 14.17 -3.32
CA ASN A 308 -3.33 13.34 -4.30
C ASN A 308 -3.72 13.69 -5.74
N ASN A 309 -2.76 14.26 -6.47
CA ASN A 309 -2.87 14.56 -7.90
C ASN A 309 -1.79 13.84 -8.72
N ALA A 310 -1.14 12.82 -8.15
CA ALA A 310 -0.04 12.13 -8.82
C ALA A 310 -0.54 11.23 -9.96
N VAL A 311 0.38 10.96 -10.88
CA VAL A 311 0.17 9.99 -11.95
C VAL A 311 0.02 8.60 -11.34
N ASN A 312 -1.00 7.85 -11.76
CA ASN A 312 -1.19 6.47 -11.34
C ASN A 312 -0.01 5.61 -11.87
N PRO A 313 0.77 4.94 -10.99
CA PRO A 313 1.87 4.10 -11.41
C PRO A 313 1.41 2.90 -12.26
N VAL A 314 2.18 2.57 -13.29
CA VAL A 314 1.88 1.44 -14.19
C VAL A 314 3.04 0.46 -14.14
N LEU A 315 2.77 -0.76 -13.70
CA LEU A 315 3.72 -1.87 -13.67
C LEU A 315 3.53 -2.74 -14.92
N ARG A 316 4.59 -2.99 -15.69
CA ARG A 316 4.55 -3.80 -16.92
C ARG A 316 5.49 -5.01 -16.87
N GLU A 317 6.41 -5.00 -15.93
CA GLU A 317 7.49 -5.93 -15.77
C GLU A 317 7.05 -7.16 -14.95
N TYR A 318 7.64 -8.32 -15.25
CA TYR A 318 7.33 -9.61 -14.63
C TYR A 318 8.59 -10.49 -14.43
N ASP A 319 9.79 -9.94 -14.67
CA ASP A 319 11.06 -10.66 -14.59
C ASP A 319 11.59 -10.85 -13.14
N ARG A 320 11.00 -10.21 -12.14
CA ARG A 320 11.39 -10.32 -10.72
C ARG A 320 10.21 -10.75 -9.86
N MET A 321 10.47 -11.17 -8.62
CA MET A 321 9.44 -11.69 -7.70
C MET A 321 8.42 -10.63 -7.28
N VAL A 322 8.88 -9.39 -7.09
CA VAL A 322 8.05 -8.29 -6.60
C VAL A 322 8.44 -6.98 -7.27
N TYR A 323 7.44 -6.13 -7.52
CA TYR A 323 7.62 -4.75 -7.94
C TYR A 323 6.90 -3.81 -6.98
N LEU A 324 7.60 -2.76 -6.56
CA LEU A 324 7.08 -1.68 -5.77
C LEU A 324 7.11 -0.41 -6.61
N ALA A 325 5.95 0.19 -6.88
CA ALA A 325 5.87 1.51 -7.51
C ALA A 325 5.50 2.58 -6.50
N LEU A 326 6.27 3.67 -6.46
CA LEU A 326 6.06 4.80 -5.56
C LEU A 326 5.86 6.07 -6.39
N SER A 327 4.70 6.71 -6.25
CA SER A 327 4.38 7.94 -6.99
C SER A 327 5.03 9.17 -6.36
N GLU A 328 5.09 10.28 -7.10
CA GLU A 328 5.49 11.59 -6.55
C GLU A 328 4.70 11.95 -5.29
N TYR A 329 3.42 11.57 -5.22
CA TYR A 329 2.58 11.82 -4.04
C TYR A 329 3.09 11.13 -2.77
N PHE A 330 3.67 9.93 -2.88
CA PHE A 330 4.29 9.25 -1.74
C PHE A 330 5.38 10.13 -1.09
N PHE A 331 6.26 10.71 -1.90
CA PHE A 331 7.34 11.57 -1.40
C PHE A 331 6.84 12.96 -1.01
N ASP A 332 5.96 13.55 -1.81
CA ASP A 332 5.39 14.89 -1.57
C ASP A 332 4.56 14.94 -0.29
N SER A 333 3.78 13.90 0.01
CA SER A 333 3.04 13.83 1.27
C SER A 333 3.99 13.81 2.47
N GLY A 334 5.09 13.06 2.39
CA GLY A 334 6.15 13.07 3.42
C GLY A 334 6.75 14.46 3.60
N LEU A 335 7.21 15.09 2.52
CA LEU A 335 7.78 16.44 2.56
C LEU A 335 6.78 17.47 3.11
N TYR A 336 5.50 17.34 2.77
CA TYR A 336 4.44 18.18 3.29
C TYR A 336 4.22 18.01 4.79
N SER A 337 4.12 16.77 5.30
CA SER A 337 3.95 16.50 6.73
C SER A 337 5.12 16.99 7.56
N TYR A 338 6.37 16.78 7.10
CA TYR A 338 7.56 17.31 7.78
C TYR A 338 7.60 18.84 7.80
N PHE A 339 7.14 19.48 6.73
CA PHE A 339 7.02 20.94 6.68
C PHE A 339 5.98 21.46 7.68
N LYS A 340 4.80 20.83 7.74
CA LYS A 340 3.75 21.19 8.70
C LYS A 340 4.15 20.93 10.15
N GLY A 341 4.94 19.89 10.38
CA GLY A 341 5.55 19.62 11.68
C GLY A 341 6.62 20.63 12.13
N GLY A 342 7.01 21.60 11.28
CA GLY A 342 7.98 22.65 11.61
C GLY A 342 9.43 22.19 11.62
N LEU A 343 9.75 21.06 10.97
CA LEU A 343 11.07 20.41 11.05
C LEU A 343 12.12 21.00 10.10
N PHE A 344 11.70 21.85 9.16
CA PHE A 344 12.60 22.46 8.17
C PHE A 344 13.11 23.84 8.58
N GLN A 345 13.68 23.90 9.78
CA GLN A 345 14.35 25.09 10.32
C GLN A 345 15.71 24.70 10.91
N THR A 346 16.74 25.50 10.65
CA THR A 346 18.06 25.26 11.24
C THR A 346 18.84 26.56 11.39
N GLN A 347 19.71 26.60 12.40
CA GLN A 347 20.63 27.71 12.61
C GLN A 347 22.06 27.24 12.40
N ILE A 348 22.79 28.01 11.60
CA ILE A 348 24.22 27.82 11.35
C ILE A 348 24.95 28.89 12.13
N ALA A 349 25.55 28.47 13.24
CA ALA A 349 26.37 29.31 14.10
C ALA A 349 27.69 29.69 13.43
N ASN A 350 28.33 30.76 13.91
CA ASN A 350 29.56 31.30 13.35
C ASN A 350 30.69 30.27 13.26
N GLU A 351 30.82 29.42 14.27
CA GLU A 351 31.89 28.43 14.41
C GLU A 351 31.81 27.32 13.35
N ARG A 352 30.62 27.12 12.77
CA ARG A 352 30.39 26.16 11.67
C ARG A 352 30.50 26.80 10.28
N MET A 353 30.72 28.12 10.21
CA MET A 353 30.95 28.81 8.95
C MET A 353 32.43 28.78 8.56
N SER A 354 32.70 28.73 7.27
CA SER A 354 34.06 28.92 6.75
C SER A 354 34.48 30.38 6.92
N LYS A 355 35.79 30.60 7.14
CA LYS A 355 36.35 31.96 7.28
C LYS A 355 36.13 32.81 6.02
N ASP A 356 36.15 32.19 4.85
CA ASP A 356 35.86 32.86 3.58
C ASP A 356 34.40 33.34 3.50
N LEU A 357 33.44 32.51 3.91
CA LEU A 357 32.02 32.90 3.94
C LEU A 357 31.77 34.01 4.97
N GLU A 358 32.38 33.89 6.15
CA GLU A 358 32.29 34.90 7.20
C GLU A 358 32.82 36.26 6.70
N MET A 359 34.02 36.27 6.10
CA MET A 359 34.61 37.49 5.55
C MET A 359 33.73 38.10 4.45
N LEU A 360 33.25 37.28 3.50
CA LEU A 360 32.39 37.76 2.43
C LEU A 360 31.11 38.37 2.97
N LEU A 361 30.41 37.72 3.90
CA LEU A 361 29.21 38.26 4.53
C LEU A 361 29.49 39.60 5.22
N ARG A 362 30.59 39.73 5.96
CA ARG A 362 30.99 41.00 6.60
C ARG A 362 31.22 42.10 5.56
N THR A 363 31.92 41.81 4.47
CA THR A 363 32.17 42.81 3.42
C THR A 363 30.89 43.18 2.66
N THR A 364 30.02 42.22 2.36
CA THR A 364 28.75 42.44 1.67
C THR A 364 27.82 43.34 2.49
N TYR A 365 27.77 43.15 3.81
CA TYR A 365 26.88 43.90 4.71
C TYR A 365 27.56 45.04 5.47
N LEU A 366 28.82 45.38 5.13
CA LEU A 366 29.62 46.39 5.84
C LEU A 366 28.87 47.71 6.01
N GLY A 367 28.28 48.25 4.93
CA GLY A 367 27.56 49.52 4.99
C GLY A 367 26.36 49.49 5.95
N LYS A 368 25.65 48.36 6.00
CA LYS A 368 24.49 48.19 6.88
C LYS A 368 24.90 48.00 8.34
N ILE A 369 26.00 47.28 8.57
CA ILE A 369 26.63 47.15 9.90
C ILE A 369 27.03 48.53 10.42
N MET A 370 27.73 49.33 9.61
CA MET A 370 28.18 50.68 9.97
C MET A 370 27.02 51.64 10.27
N MET A 371 25.89 51.52 9.56
CA MET A 371 24.68 52.30 9.80
C MET A 371 23.94 51.92 11.09
N LEU A 372 24.04 50.65 11.51
CA LEU A 372 23.39 50.16 12.73
C LEU A 372 24.23 50.44 13.97
N ASP A 373 25.43 49.87 14.02
CA ASP A 373 26.41 50.05 15.10
C ASP A 373 27.79 49.54 14.60
N PRO A 374 28.82 50.40 14.50
CA PRO A 374 30.16 49.98 14.11
C PRO A 374 30.75 48.86 14.98
N ALA A 375 30.33 48.74 16.25
CA ALA A 375 30.78 47.68 17.15
C ALA A 375 30.37 46.27 16.67
N PHE A 376 29.33 46.16 15.84
CA PHE A 376 28.86 44.90 15.29
C PHE A 376 29.87 44.23 14.33
N MET A 377 30.88 44.96 13.85
CA MET A 377 31.96 44.40 13.03
C MET A 377 32.77 43.31 13.73
N GLU A 378 32.87 43.36 15.06
CA GLU A 378 33.65 42.40 15.86
C GLU A 378 32.77 41.27 16.41
N HIS A 379 31.45 41.30 16.17
CA HIS A 379 30.52 40.32 16.70
C HIS A 379 30.31 39.14 15.74
N PRO A 380 30.04 37.92 16.26
CA PRO A 380 29.83 36.74 15.45
C PRO A 380 28.56 36.84 14.59
N LEU A 381 28.64 36.28 13.38
CA LEU A 381 27.51 36.18 12.45
C LEU A 381 26.85 34.79 12.54
N SER A 382 25.54 34.74 12.39
CA SER A 382 24.75 33.51 12.32
C SER A 382 23.83 33.54 11.10
N LEU A 383 23.57 32.36 10.52
CA LEU A 383 22.58 32.21 9.46
C LEU A 383 21.42 31.36 9.98
N GLU A 384 20.21 31.85 9.86
CA GLU A 384 18.99 31.11 10.18
C GLU A 384 18.30 30.74 8.87
N LEU A 385 18.09 29.44 8.65
CA LEU A 385 17.48 28.89 7.45
C LEU A 385 16.10 28.35 7.80
N GLU A 386 15.09 28.82 7.08
CA GLU A 386 13.70 28.44 7.29
C GLU A 386 13.04 28.19 5.94
N VAL A 387 12.54 26.97 5.73
CA VAL A 387 11.81 26.64 4.50
C VAL A 387 10.49 27.40 4.45
N THR A 388 10.19 28.05 3.32
CA THR A 388 9.03 28.96 3.19
C THR A 388 7.79 28.28 2.62
N SER A 389 7.96 27.13 1.97
CA SER A 389 6.87 26.36 1.35
C SER A 389 7.20 24.87 1.35
N PRO A 390 6.19 23.97 1.36
CA PRO A 390 6.43 22.54 1.34
C PRO A 390 7.36 22.15 0.18
N PRO A 391 8.48 21.45 0.45
CA PRO A 391 9.34 20.95 -0.61
C PRO A 391 8.57 20.03 -1.57
N ARG A 392 8.98 20.04 -2.84
CA ARG A 392 8.33 19.25 -3.90
C ARG A 392 9.30 18.31 -4.55
N SER A 393 8.91 17.05 -4.66
CA SER A 393 9.60 16.04 -5.44
C SER A 393 9.20 16.14 -6.91
N THR A 394 10.10 15.76 -7.80
CA THR A 394 9.82 15.61 -9.23
C THR A 394 10.59 14.41 -9.73
N ILE A 395 9.89 13.46 -10.34
CA ILE A 395 10.43 12.20 -10.82
C ILE A 395 10.32 12.19 -12.34
N LYS A 396 11.46 12.04 -13.00
CA LYS A 396 11.59 11.91 -14.45
C LYS A 396 12.45 10.70 -14.76
N THR A 397 12.45 10.26 -16.01
CA THR A 397 13.32 9.17 -16.47
C THR A 397 14.82 9.42 -16.25
N SER A 398 15.24 10.68 -16.09
CA SER A 398 16.64 11.03 -15.78
C SER A 398 16.98 11.00 -14.28
N GLY A 399 16.02 10.69 -13.40
CA GLY A 399 16.19 10.61 -11.96
C GLY A 399 15.16 11.44 -11.19
N ALA A 400 15.22 11.33 -9.86
CA ALA A 400 14.39 12.10 -8.94
C ALA A 400 15.10 13.36 -8.44
N MET A 401 14.34 14.42 -8.25
CA MET A 401 14.83 15.69 -7.70
C MET A 401 13.88 16.21 -6.63
N VAL A 402 14.42 16.94 -5.66
CA VAL A 402 13.63 17.67 -4.66
C VAL A 402 13.96 19.16 -4.76
N ALA A 403 12.92 19.99 -4.92
CA ALA A 403 13.03 21.44 -4.92
C ALA A 403 12.66 21.99 -3.53
N VAL A 404 13.53 22.85 -3.01
CA VAL A 404 13.37 23.49 -1.70
C VAL A 404 13.52 24.99 -1.86
N ASN A 405 12.55 25.74 -1.35
CA ASN A 405 12.62 27.19 -1.22
C ASN A 405 12.74 27.55 0.25
N CYS A 406 13.77 28.30 0.62
CA CYS A 406 13.95 28.74 1.99
C CYS A 406 14.34 30.22 2.07
N ASN A 407 14.02 30.82 3.20
CA ASN A 407 14.50 32.13 3.59
C ASN A 407 15.77 31.94 4.44
N VAL A 408 16.76 32.78 4.21
CA VAL A 408 18.02 32.81 4.95
C VAL A 408 18.15 34.17 5.60
N LYS A 409 18.01 34.23 6.92
CA LYS A 409 18.24 35.45 7.70
C LYS A 409 19.72 35.52 8.07
N VAL A 410 20.33 36.66 7.77
CA VAL A 410 21.70 36.97 8.18
C VAL A 410 21.62 37.75 9.48
N LEU A 411 22.14 37.19 10.57
CA LEU A 411 22.05 37.75 11.91
C LEU A 411 23.43 38.08 12.45
N VAL A 412 23.54 39.17 13.20
CA VAL A 412 24.69 39.45 14.06
C VAL A 412 24.32 39.19 15.52
N LEU A 413 25.25 38.58 16.26
CA LEU A 413 25.05 38.12 17.64
C LEU A 413 25.90 38.96 18.63
N PRO A 414 25.42 40.14 19.06
CA PRO A 414 26.11 40.94 20.06
C PRO A 414 26.09 40.28 21.45
N PRO A 415 27.18 40.38 22.24
CA PRO A 415 27.26 39.76 23.55
C PRO A 415 26.26 40.38 24.53
N GLY A 416 25.47 39.55 25.21
CA GLY A 416 24.48 39.99 26.20
C GLY A 416 23.30 40.78 25.63
N LYS A 417 23.14 40.80 24.29
CA LYS A 417 22.05 41.49 23.58
C LYS A 417 21.34 40.51 22.63
N PRO A 418 20.08 40.77 22.25
CA PRO A 418 19.38 39.94 21.28
C PRO A 418 20.05 40.00 19.89
N ALA A 419 19.86 38.94 19.10
CA ALA A 419 20.32 38.87 17.72
C ALA A 419 19.70 40.01 16.88
N VAL A 420 20.50 40.64 16.04
CA VAL A 420 20.06 41.73 15.14
C VAL A 420 20.11 41.23 13.70
N GLN A 421 18.98 41.35 13.00
CA GLN A 421 18.89 40.93 11.60
C GLN A 421 19.53 41.97 10.67
N LEU A 422 20.56 41.54 9.94
CA LEU A 422 21.21 42.34 8.91
C LEU A 422 20.47 42.24 7.57
N SER A 423 19.98 41.06 7.17
CA SER A 423 19.31 40.88 5.87
C SER A 423 18.45 39.62 5.84
N SER A 424 17.52 39.54 4.88
CA SER A 424 16.71 38.36 4.58
C SER A 424 16.89 38.00 3.11
N LEU A 425 17.32 36.78 2.82
CA LEU A 425 17.64 36.31 1.48
C LEU A 425 16.72 35.16 1.09
N THR A 426 16.28 35.11 -0.17
CA THR A 426 15.60 33.94 -0.72
C THR A 426 16.61 32.99 -1.33
N MET A 427 16.50 31.71 -0.99
CA MET A 427 17.36 30.64 -1.45
C MET A 427 16.52 29.54 -2.10
N GLU A 428 16.92 29.15 -3.30
CA GLU A 428 16.35 28.05 -4.06
C GLU A 428 17.38 26.92 -4.19
N GLY A 429 17.08 25.78 -3.59
CA GLY A 429 17.89 24.57 -3.65
C GLY A 429 17.21 23.49 -4.52
N LYS A 430 18.00 22.79 -5.34
CA LYS A 430 17.56 21.56 -6.00
C LYS A 430 18.51 20.43 -5.64
N PHE A 431 17.95 19.39 -5.05
CA PHE A 431 18.66 18.18 -4.65
C PHE A 431 18.37 17.08 -5.66
N ASN A 432 19.38 16.31 -6.04
CA ASN A 432 19.15 14.99 -6.60
C ASN A 432 18.77 14.04 -5.46
N ALA A 433 17.84 13.13 -5.72
CA ALA A 433 17.44 12.10 -4.77
C ALA A 433 17.69 10.71 -5.36
N GLU A 434 18.59 9.97 -4.74
CA GLU A 434 18.85 8.57 -5.05
C GLU A 434 18.06 7.70 -4.08
N VAL A 435 17.34 6.72 -4.61
CA VAL A 435 16.47 5.84 -3.84
C VAL A 435 17.08 4.44 -3.83
N SER A 436 17.06 3.79 -2.67
CA SER A 436 17.61 2.45 -2.46
C SER A 436 16.77 1.68 -1.45
N MET A 437 16.96 0.37 -1.37
CA MET A 437 16.33 -0.48 -0.37
C MET A 437 17.37 -1.03 0.60
N LYS A 438 17.02 -1.08 1.89
CA LYS A 438 17.80 -1.77 2.92
C LYS A 438 16.88 -2.72 3.68
N GLY A 439 16.89 -4.00 3.32
CA GLY A 439 15.86 -4.95 3.75
C GLY A 439 14.49 -4.47 3.29
N LYS A 440 13.50 -4.42 4.19
CA LYS A 440 12.18 -3.82 3.92
C LYS A 440 12.06 -2.29 4.06
N ARG A 441 13.17 -1.54 4.20
CA ARG A 441 13.13 -0.08 4.36
C ARG A 441 13.61 0.64 3.10
N LEU A 442 12.82 1.60 2.63
CA LEU A 442 13.16 2.54 1.58
C LEU A 442 14.08 3.62 2.15
N THR A 443 15.28 3.75 1.60
CA THR A 443 16.27 4.76 1.96
C THR A 443 16.47 5.75 0.83
N ILE A 444 16.75 7.01 1.19
CA ILE A 444 16.98 8.10 0.24
C ILE A 444 18.30 8.76 0.57
N HIS A 445 19.09 9.04 -0.46
CA HIS A 445 20.30 9.85 -0.37
C HIS A 445 20.13 11.14 -1.18
N LEU A 446 20.38 12.28 -0.55
CA LEU A 446 20.22 13.59 -1.16
C LEU A 446 21.57 14.24 -1.45
N GLU A 447 21.69 14.83 -2.64
CA GLU A 447 22.86 15.61 -3.06
C GLU A 447 22.44 16.98 -3.61
N LEU A 448 23.07 18.06 -3.13
CA LEU A 448 22.77 19.41 -3.61
C LEU A 448 23.31 19.62 -5.03
N LYS A 449 22.42 19.64 -6.03
CA LYS A 449 22.75 19.81 -7.45
C LYS A 449 22.84 21.29 -7.84
N LYS A 450 21.73 22.01 -7.68
CA LYS A 450 21.63 23.43 -8.03
C LYS A 450 21.29 24.26 -6.81
N PHE A 451 21.80 25.47 -6.81
CA PHE A 451 21.72 26.41 -5.71
C PHE A 451 21.66 27.82 -6.28
N LYS A 452 20.76 28.65 -5.75
CA LYS A 452 20.62 30.06 -6.12
C LYS A 452 20.20 30.85 -4.88
N ILE A 453 20.78 32.03 -4.72
CA ILE A 453 20.37 33.02 -3.71
C ILE A 453 20.13 34.37 -4.36
N PHE A 454 19.15 35.10 -3.83
CA PHE A 454 18.81 36.45 -4.26
C PHE A 454 18.07 37.19 -3.14
N SER A 455 18.08 38.53 -3.19
CA SER A 455 17.25 39.36 -2.31
C SER A 455 15.91 39.63 -3.00
N SER A 456 14.81 39.39 -2.29
CA SER A 456 13.47 39.74 -2.78
C SER A 456 13.18 41.24 -2.70
N GLU A 457 13.96 41.99 -1.92
CA GLU A 457 13.77 43.42 -1.67
C GLU A 457 14.51 44.30 -2.68
N SER A 458 15.66 43.83 -3.20
CA SER A 458 16.50 44.63 -4.07
C SER A 458 17.27 43.81 -5.11
N ALA A 459 17.20 44.26 -6.37
CA ALA A 459 18.01 43.73 -7.46
C ALA A 459 19.51 44.05 -7.26
N PHE A 460 19.83 45.22 -6.70
CA PHE A 460 21.22 45.60 -6.41
C PHE A 460 21.84 44.72 -5.33
N GLU A 461 21.06 44.43 -4.27
CA GLU A 461 21.50 43.44 -3.26
C GLU A 461 21.71 42.07 -3.88
N SER A 462 20.84 41.64 -4.80
CA SER A 462 21.00 40.36 -5.50
C SER A 462 22.30 40.27 -6.29
N PHE A 463 22.77 41.36 -6.91
CA PHE A 463 24.08 41.40 -7.57
C PHE A 463 25.24 41.28 -6.57
N ALA A 464 25.13 41.89 -5.39
CA ALA A 464 26.13 41.79 -4.33
C ALA A 464 26.25 40.37 -3.73
N LEU A 465 25.26 39.50 -3.95
CA LEU A 465 25.24 38.10 -3.48
C LEU A 465 25.91 37.10 -4.43
N ILE A 466 26.29 37.51 -5.65
CA ILE A 466 26.93 36.61 -6.62
C ILE A 466 28.22 35.97 -6.06
N PRO A 467 29.13 36.71 -5.40
CA PRO A 467 30.34 36.12 -4.79
C PRO A 467 30.04 35.11 -3.67
N LEU A 468 28.88 35.24 -3.01
CA LEU A 468 28.47 34.36 -1.91
C LEU A 468 27.94 33.00 -2.38
N GLN A 469 27.57 32.83 -3.65
CA GLN A 469 26.94 31.60 -4.12
C GLN A 469 27.82 30.35 -3.94
N GLY A 470 29.08 30.42 -4.34
CA GLY A 470 30.02 29.29 -4.25
C GLY A 470 30.32 28.87 -2.81
N PRO A 471 30.78 29.80 -1.95
CA PRO A 471 31.07 29.52 -0.55
C PRO A 471 29.85 29.02 0.23
N LEU A 472 28.66 29.63 0.02
CA LEU A 472 27.44 29.21 0.70
C LEU A 472 26.98 27.83 0.23
N LYS A 473 27.05 27.53 -1.08
CA LYS A 473 26.78 26.18 -1.59
C LYS A 473 27.69 25.13 -0.93
N THR A 474 28.99 25.42 -0.85
CA THR A 474 30.00 24.53 -0.26
C THR A 474 29.70 24.30 1.23
N MET A 475 29.38 25.36 1.96
CA MET A 475 29.00 25.26 3.36
C MET A 475 27.74 24.40 3.57
N LEU A 476 26.71 24.57 2.74
CA LEU A 476 25.50 23.74 2.81
C LEU A 476 25.80 22.26 2.51
N GLN A 477 26.69 21.97 1.56
CA GLN A 477 27.10 20.60 1.23
C GLN A 477 27.85 19.92 2.39
N ILE A 478 28.61 20.66 3.18
CA ILE A 478 29.40 20.11 4.30
C ILE A 478 28.60 20.08 5.61
N SER A 479 27.70 21.03 5.82
CA SER A 479 27.00 21.21 7.10
C SER A 479 25.55 20.74 7.06
N ALA A 480 24.75 21.20 6.08
CA ALA A 480 23.31 20.94 6.06
C ALA A 480 22.96 19.58 5.43
N VAL A 481 23.55 19.26 4.28
CA VAL A 481 23.27 18.00 3.54
C VAL A 481 23.55 16.76 4.39
N PRO A 482 24.67 16.64 5.13
CA PRO A 482 24.93 15.46 5.94
C PRO A 482 23.94 15.31 7.12
N LEU A 483 23.48 16.41 7.70
CA LEU A 483 22.46 16.38 8.76
C LEU A 483 21.14 15.84 8.22
N ILE A 484 20.71 16.33 7.05
CA ILE A 484 19.50 15.84 6.37
C ILE A 484 19.65 14.35 6.05
N ASN A 485 20.76 13.97 5.42
CA ASN A 485 21.03 12.57 5.06
C ASN A 485 21.08 11.66 6.30
N ASN A 486 21.62 12.12 7.42
CA ASN A 486 21.61 11.36 8.67
C ASN A 486 20.19 11.17 9.23
N TYR A 487 19.33 12.19 9.11
CA TYR A 487 17.94 12.11 9.54
C TYR A 487 17.13 11.10 8.70
N ILE A 488 17.30 11.14 7.38
CA ILE A 488 16.57 10.25 6.45
C ILE A 488 17.21 8.86 6.31
N LYS A 489 18.43 8.64 6.82
CA LYS A 489 19.16 7.36 6.74
C LYS A 489 18.40 6.18 7.32
N ARG A 490 17.53 6.42 8.31
CA ARG A 490 16.67 5.38 8.89
C ARG A 490 15.71 4.79 7.86
N GLY A 491 15.32 5.56 6.84
CA GLY A 491 14.38 5.14 5.81
C GLY A 491 12.96 4.90 6.34
N VAL A 492 12.08 4.46 5.45
CA VAL A 492 10.66 4.20 5.72
C VAL A 492 10.33 2.75 5.42
N GLN A 493 9.61 2.07 6.29
CA GLN A 493 9.25 0.66 6.09
C GLN A 493 8.18 0.52 5.02
N ILE A 494 8.41 -0.35 4.03
CA ILE A 494 7.44 -0.73 3.00
C ILE A 494 6.49 -1.80 3.56
N PRO A 495 5.20 -1.85 3.13
CA PRO A 495 4.21 -2.78 3.67
C PRO A 495 4.43 -4.22 3.19
N LEU A 496 5.46 -4.86 3.77
CA LEU A 496 5.72 -6.29 3.68
C LEU A 496 5.50 -6.97 5.05
N PRO A 497 5.08 -8.24 5.07
CA PRO A 497 5.00 -9.03 6.29
C PRO A 497 6.33 -9.13 7.02
N ASP A 498 6.28 -9.39 8.33
CA ASP A 498 7.47 -9.70 9.12
C ASP A 498 8.20 -10.94 8.58
N GLY A 499 9.52 -10.99 8.76
CA GLY A 499 10.37 -12.08 8.28
C GLY A 499 10.68 -12.09 6.78
N MET A 500 10.09 -11.19 5.97
CA MET A 500 10.45 -11.00 4.56
C MET A 500 11.32 -9.75 4.35
N ASP A 501 12.27 -9.83 3.41
CA ASP A 501 13.07 -8.71 2.94
C ASP A 501 13.19 -8.70 1.41
N PHE A 502 13.45 -7.51 0.86
CA PHE A 502 13.86 -7.35 -0.53
C PHE A 502 15.36 -7.65 -0.68
N ILE A 503 15.70 -8.31 -1.78
CA ILE A 503 17.07 -8.58 -2.20
C ILE A 503 17.22 -8.27 -3.70
N GLU A 504 18.43 -7.90 -4.11
CA GLU A 504 18.77 -7.64 -5.52
C GLU A 504 17.82 -6.62 -6.17
N GLU A 505 17.65 -5.47 -5.52
CA GLU A 505 16.78 -4.41 -6.01
C GLU A 505 17.35 -3.70 -7.24
N VAL A 506 16.46 -3.30 -8.14
CA VAL A 506 16.75 -2.42 -9.27
C VAL A 506 15.73 -1.30 -9.27
N VAL A 507 16.22 -0.07 -9.27
CA VAL A 507 15.40 1.14 -9.25
C VAL A 507 15.35 1.75 -10.65
N GLU A 508 14.12 1.91 -11.15
CA GLU A 508 13.83 2.52 -12.44
C GLU A 508 12.99 3.78 -12.23
N TYR A 509 13.32 4.84 -12.98
CA TYR A 509 12.65 6.13 -12.88
C TYR A 509 11.72 6.35 -14.07
N HIS A 510 10.47 6.71 -13.78
CA HIS A 510 9.45 7.02 -14.78
C HIS A 510 8.96 8.46 -14.59
N ASN A 511 8.12 8.94 -15.50
CA ASN A 511 7.53 10.27 -15.34
C ASN A 511 6.43 10.21 -14.27
N GLY A 512 6.70 10.78 -13.09
CA GLY A 512 5.75 10.88 -11.97
C GLY A 512 5.80 9.76 -10.93
N TYR A 513 6.65 8.73 -11.12
CA TYR A 513 6.80 7.62 -10.17
C TYR A 513 8.13 6.88 -10.38
N ILE A 514 8.56 6.14 -9.37
CA ILE A 514 9.65 5.15 -9.47
C ILE A 514 9.11 3.74 -9.39
N ILE A 515 9.81 2.79 -10.00
CA ILE A 515 9.59 1.35 -9.84
C ILE A 515 10.84 0.76 -9.19
N VAL A 516 10.65 -0.07 -8.18
CA VAL A 516 11.68 -0.90 -7.57
C VAL A 516 11.32 -2.35 -7.83
N GLY A 517 12.04 -2.99 -8.75
CA GLY A 517 11.92 -4.43 -9.00
C GLY A 517 12.93 -5.20 -8.15
N ALA A 518 12.49 -6.24 -7.45
CA ALA A 518 13.35 -6.98 -6.52
C ALA A 518 12.95 -8.45 -6.39
N ASN A 519 13.86 -9.25 -5.83
CA ASN A 519 13.58 -10.59 -5.37
C ASN A 519 13.21 -10.55 -3.87
N LEU A 520 12.50 -11.57 -3.40
CA LEU A 520 12.07 -11.69 -2.00
C LEU A 520 12.82 -12.83 -1.31
N HIS A 521 13.15 -12.63 -0.04
CA HIS A 521 13.78 -13.66 0.79
C HIS A 521 13.15 -13.71 2.18
N PHE A 522 12.85 -14.92 2.66
CA PHE A 522 12.46 -15.15 4.05
C PHE A 522 13.70 -15.25 4.94
N ARG A 523 13.88 -14.28 5.84
CA ARG A 523 14.88 -14.37 6.91
C ARG A 523 14.50 -15.40 7.97
N THR A 524 13.19 -15.55 8.18
CA THR A 524 12.60 -16.37 9.22
C THR A 524 11.45 -17.17 8.57
N GLY A 525 11.32 -18.46 8.90
CA GLY A 525 10.27 -19.30 8.33
C GLY A 525 8.87 -18.85 8.78
N LEU A 526 7.86 -19.09 7.93
CA LEU A 526 6.46 -18.69 8.18
C LEU A 526 5.96 -19.10 9.58
N ARG A 527 6.22 -20.35 9.95
CA ARG A 527 5.78 -20.93 11.23
C ARG A 527 6.39 -20.25 12.43
N GLU A 528 7.68 -19.92 12.39
CA GLU A 528 8.37 -19.27 13.50
C GLU A 528 7.83 -17.86 13.73
N ILE A 529 7.50 -17.12 12.67
CA ILE A 529 6.89 -15.78 12.80
C ILE A 529 5.51 -15.88 13.47
N ILE A 530 4.70 -16.85 13.05
CA ILE A 530 3.37 -17.10 13.61
C ILE A 530 3.48 -17.50 15.09
N GLU A 531 4.38 -18.41 15.43
CA GLU A 531 4.62 -18.85 16.81
C GLU A 531 5.07 -17.70 17.72
N ARG A 532 5.97 -16.82 17.25
CA ARG A 532 6.39 -15.61 17.99
C ARG A 532 5.24 -14.64 18.25
N LYS A 533 4.32 -14.47 17.29
CA LYS A 533 3.13 -13.63 17.49
C LYS A 533 2.16 -14.24 18.49
N LEU A 534 1.99 -15.57 18.47
CA LEU A 534 1.18 -16.28 19.45
C LEU A 534 1.78 -16.22 20.86
N SER A 535 3.12 -16.21 20.98
CA SER A 535 3.80 -16.07 22.28
C SER A 535 3.85 -14.63 22.81
N GLY A 536 3.51 -13.64 21.98
CA GLY A 536 3.56 -12.22 22.36
C GLY A 536 4.98 -11.65 22.45
N GLU A 537 5.98 -12.33 21.88
CA GLU A 537 7.36 -11.84 21.85
C GLU A 537 7.51 -10.80 20.73
N THR A 538 7.55 -9.53 21.10
CA THR A 538 7.92 -8.43 20.20
C THR A 538 9.43 -8.43 19.97
N ASP A 539 9.84 -8.37 18.70
CA ASP A 539 11.24 -8.29 18.29
C ASP A 539 11.83 -6.97 18.82
N ASN A 540 12.58 -7.04 19.92
CA ASN A 540 13.46 -5.97 20.39
C ASN A 540 14.71 -5.93 19.50
N SER A 541 14.56 -5.61 18.22
CA SER A 541 15.69 -5.30 17.35
C SER A 541 15.74 -3.79 17.11
N VAL A 542 16.65 -3.16 17.85
CA VAL A 542 17.04 -1.73 17.86
C VAL A 542 17.63 -1.29 16.52
#